data_AF-A0A316ABT3-F1
#
_entry.id   AF-A0A316ABT3-F1
#
_cell.length_a   1.000
_cell.length_b   1.000
_cell.length_c   1.000
_cell.angle_alpha   90.00
_cell.angle_beta   90.00
_cell.angle_gamma   90.00
#
_symmetry.space_group_name_H-M   'P 1'
#
loop_
_entity.id
_entity.type
_entity.pdbx_description
1 polymer ?
#
loop_
_entity_poly.entity_id
_entity_poly.type
_entity_poly.pdbx_seq_one_letter_code
_entity_poly.pdbx_strand_id
1 'polypeptide(L)' 'MNQAGYYFHALKGNLQGFYSVRVSGNWRIIFRFVGENAADVDYH' A
#
# COMPACT_ATOMS: atom_id res chain seq x y z
N MET A 1 6.98 6.14 8.20
CA MET A 1 6.53 7.22 7.29
C MET A 1 5.19 7.74 7.78
N ASN A 2 5.10 9.02 8.17
CA ASN A 2 3.84 9.68 8.56
C ASN A 2 3.72 11.00 7.78
N GLN A 3 3.56 10.89 6.46
CA GLN A 3 3.30 12.03 5.59
C GLN A 3 1.79 12.12 5.35
N ALA A 4 1.19 13.19 5.87
CA ALA A 4 -0.22 13.46 5.69
C ALA A 4 -0.54 13.55 4.18
N GLY A 5 -1.51 12.77 3.72
CA GLY A 5 -1.91 12.70 2.31
C GLY A 5 -1.59 11.39 1.60
N TYR A 6 -0.75 10.52 2.19
CA TYR A 6 -0.45 9.20 1.60
C TYR A 6 -1.44 8.10 1.97
N TYR A 7 -2.35 8.32 2.93
CA TYR A 7 -3.40 7.37 3.31
C TYR A 7 -2.89 5.93 3.45
N PHE A 8 -1.73 5.74 4.08
CA PHE A 8 -1.13 4.42 4.25
C PHE A 8 -1.96 3.59 5.22
N HIS A 9 -2.50 2.46 4.77
CA HIS A 9 -3.32 1.57 5.60
C HIS A 9 -3.24 0.11 5.13
N ALA A 10 -3.46 -0.81 6.07
CA ALA A 10 -3.54 -2.24 5.78
C ALA A 10 -4.88 -2.60 5.13
N LEU A 11 -4.84 -3.51 4.16
CA LEU A 11 -6.02 -4.04 3.48
C LEU A 11 -6.58 -5.28 4.21
N LYS A 12 -7.83 -5.63 3.90
CA LYS A 12 -8.59 -6.72 4.54
C LYS A 12 -9.16 -7.68 3.49
N GLY A 13 -9.65 -8.83 3.94
CA GLY A 13 -10.25 -9.85 3.06
C GLY A 13 -9.19 -10.57 2.22
N ASN A 14 -9.41 -10.67 0.92
CA ASN A 14 -8.51 -11.38 0.00
C ASN A 14 -7.11 -10.74 -0.11
N LEU A 15 -6.96 -9.49 0.32
CA LEU A 15 -5.70 -8.75 0.36
C LEU A 15 -5.17 -8.58 1.80
N GLN A 16 -5.56 -9.45 2.72
CA GLN A 16 -4.99 -9.44 4.06
C GLN A 16 -3.46 -9.65 4.01
N GLY A 17 -2.71 -8.77 4.68
CA GLY A 17 -1.25 -8.73 4.62
C GLY A 17 -0.68 -7.78 3.56
N PHE A 18 -1.54 -7.20 2.72
CA PHE A 18 -1.18 -6.09 1.84
C PHE A 18 -1.50 -4.74 2.48
N TYR A 19 -0.85 -3.72 1.96
CA TYR A 19 -0.97 -2.33 2.35
C TYR A 19 -1.23 -1.50 1.10
N SER A 20 -2.00 -0.42 1.26
CA SER A 20 -2.20 0.56 0.20
C SER A 20 -1.62 1.91 0.61
N VAL A 21 -1.01 2.60 -0.36
CA VAL A 21 -0.60 3.98 -0.25
C VAL A 21 -1.16 4.76 -1.44
N ARG A 22 -1.65 5.97 -1.18
CA ARG A 22 -2.13 6.92 -2.20
C ARG A 22 -0.99 7.87 -2.53
N VAL A 23 -0.68 8.03 -3.81
CA VAL A 23 0.43 8.90 -4.23
C VAL A 23 -0.10 10.24 -4.75
N SER A 24 -1.11 10.24 -5.64
CA SER A 24 -1.78 11.46 -6.09
C SER A 24 -3.14 11.14 -6.71
N GLY A 25 -4.13 12.04 -6.61
CA GLY A 25 -5.43 11.84 -7.28
C GLY A 25 -6.07 10.49 -6.95
N ASN A 26 -6.40 9.69 -7.97
CA ASN A 26 -6.91 8.32 -7.79
C ASN A 26 -5.81 7.24 -7.80
N TRP A 27 -4.54 7.62 -7.98
CA TRP A 27 -3.43 6.70 -8.13
C TRP A 27 -3.08 6.05 -6.78
N ARG A 28 -3.15 4.73 -6.74
CA ARG A 28 -2.89 3.91 -5.55
C ARG A 28 -1.87 2.83 -5.86
N ILE A 29 -0.99 2.60 -4.90
CA ILE A 29 -0.06 1.48 -4.91
C ILE A 29 -0.49 0.50 -3.83
N ILE A 30 -0.57 -0.78 -4.17
CA ILE A 30 -0.82 -1.88 -3.25
C ILE A 30 0.44 -2.74 -3.20
N PHE A 31 0.89 -3.12 -2.01
CA PHE A 31 2.09 -3.94 -1.83
C PHE A 31 2.03 -4.70 -0.52
N ARG A 32 2.86 -5.73 -0.35
CA ARG A 32 3.07 -6.39 0.95
C ARG A 32 4.53 -6.26 1.40
N PHE A 33 4.75 -6.39 2.69
CA PHE A 33 6.11 -6.48 3.24
C PHE A 33 6.57 -7.94 3.28
N VAL A 34 7.77 -8.19 2.76
CA VAL A 34 8.50 -9.44 2.92
C VAL A 34 9.83 -9.11 3.59
N GLY A 35 9.87 -9.28 4.91
CA GLY A 35 10.94 -8.71 5.75
C GLY A 35 10.88 -7.19 5.72
N GLU A 36 12.00 -6.57 5.35
CA GLU A 36 12.13 -5.11 5.21
C GLU A 36 11.82 -4.61 3.79
N ASN A 37 11.52 -5.52 2.85
CA ASN A 37 11.33 -5.21 1.44
C ASN A 37 9.85 -5.17 1.05
N ALA A 38 9.52 -4.33 0.06
CA ALA A 38 8.21 -4.35 -0.59
C ALA A 38 8.18 -5.41 -1.69
N ALA A 39 7.13 -6.24 -1.71
CA ALA A 39 6.89 -7.26 -2.72
C ALA A 39 5.45 -7.20 -3.23
N ASP A 40 5.20 -7.83 -4.39
CA ASP A 40 3.89 -7.92 -5.05
C ASP A 40 3.22 -6.55 -5.20
N VAL A 41 3.99 -5.63 -5.81
CA VAL A 41 3.61 -4.23 -5.99
C VAL A 41 2.69 -4.10 -7.21
N ASP A 42 1.48 -3.60 -6.98
CA ASP A 42 0.48 -3.27 -8.00
C ASP A 42 0.20 -1.76 -7.97
N TYR A 43 0.03 -1.15 -9.14
CA TYR A 43 -0.24 0.27 -9.29
C TYR A 43 -1.34 0.52 -10.33
N HIS A 44 -2.29 1.39 -9.99
CA HIS A 44 -3.42 1.77 -10.85
C HIS A 44 -3.91 3.18 -10.53
#